data_AF-A0AAP5V5V3-F1
#
_entry.id   AF-A0AAP5V5V3-F1
#
_cell.length_a   1.000
_cell.length_b   1.000
_cell.length_c   1.000
_cell.angle_alpha   90.00
_cell.angle_beta   90.00
_cell.angle_gamma   90.00
#
_symmetry.space_group_name_H-M   'P 1'
#
loop_
_entity.id
_entity.type
_entity.pdbx_description
1 polymer ?
#
loop_
_entity_poly.entity_id
_entity_poly.type
_entity_poly.pdbx_seq_one_letter_code
_entity_poly.pdbx_strand_id
1 'polypeptide(L)'
;MENNFVIFENDPFAKEVISEEHEEQTEQQAFEVSDLETAAEAQRRVAYFRDEQQKIDKIAETQIAPFLDKIEKIKLWQEQEKEKYAKKQAFYENRLECYMRQDVEEQMKKGHKPKKVMKLPYGTVKLIKQQPEYNRNEEELKEYAKAQGFIKVSESVDWSSIKNKCQLVGDKLIDPNGQVVPGVTVIERDDKFSLVLEG
;
A
#
# COMPACT_ATOMS: atom_id res chain seq x y z
N MET A 1 -17.26 4.61 -9.87
CA MET A 1 -16.89 4.07 -8.54
C MET A 1 -17.69 4.90 -7.56
N GLU A 2 -18.96 4.55 -7.40
CA GLU A 2 -19.89 5.29 -6.57
C GLU A 2 -20.62 4.30 -5.68
N ASN A 3 -20.75 4.72 -4.42
CA ASN A 3 -21.59 4.19 -3.37
C ASN A 3 -21.16 2.86 -2.75
N ASN A 4 -20.20 2.97 -1.81
CA ASN A 4 -20.09 2.00 -0.72
C ASN A 4 -20.28 2.65 0.67
N PHE A 5 -20.92 3.83 0.76
CA PHE A 5 -21.05 4.57 2.01
C PHE A 5 -22.51 4.75 2.50
N VAL A 6 -23.51 4.26 1.77
CA VAL A 6 -24.94 4.56 2.08
C VAL A 6 -25.54 3.62 3.14
N ILE A 7 -24.78 2.67 3.70
CA ILE A 7 -25.38 1.63 4.56
C ILE A 7 -25.41 1.96 6.05
N PHE A 8 -24.78 3.05 6.51
CA PHE A 8 -24.57 3.29 7.95
C PHE A 8 -25.49 4.33 8.61
N GLU A 9 -26.24 5.15 7.86
CA GLU A 9 -27.07 6.22 8.48
C GLU A 9 -28.28 5.68 9.28
N ASN A 10 -28.71 4.45 9.02
CA ASN A 10 -29.84 3.81 9.70
C ASN A 10 -29.50 2.46 10.33
N ASP A 11 -28.21 2.15 10.48
CA ASP A 11 -27.80 0.94 11.17
C ASP A 11 -28.03 1.11 12.68
N PRO A 12 -28.89 0.28 13.32
CA PRO A 12 -29.16 0.37 14.75
C PRO A 12 -27.90 0.15 15.59
N PHE A 13 -26.94 -0.67 15.12
CA PHE A 13 -25.67 -0.89 15.78
C PHE A 13 -24.80 0.37 15.79
N ALA A 14 -24.76 1.10 14.67
CA ALA A 14 -24.03 2.37 14.60
C ALA A 14 -24.63 3.45 15.51
N LYS A 15 -25.95 3.44 15.74
CA LYS A 15 -26.62 4.37 16.65
C LYS A 15 -26.41 4.02 18.13
N GLU A 16 -26.38 2.73 18.46
CA GLU A 16 -26.16 2.22 19.82
C GLU A 16 -24.73 2.50 20.33
N VAL A 17 -23.73 2.30 19.47
CA VAL A 17 -22.31 2.62 19.79
C VAL A 17 -22.11 4.10 20.15
N ILE A 18 -22.78 5.02 19.42
CA ILE A 18 -22.67 6.47 19.67
C ILE A 18 -23.31 6.88 21.01
N SER A 19 -24.36 6.18 21.45
CA SER A 19 -25.00 6.49 22.74
C SER A 19 -24.21 5.99 23.96
N GLU A 20 -23.53 4.85 23.85
CA GLU A 20 -22.71 4.28 24.95
C GLU A 20 -21.48 5.16 25.26
N GLU A 21 -20.87 5.78 24.24
CA GLU A 21 -19.74 6.71 24.41
C GLU A 21 -20.04 7.90 25.35
N HIS A 22 -21.31 8.30 25.50
CA HIS A 22 -21.71 9.43 26.35
C HIS A 22 -21.88 9.07 27.83
N GLU A 23 -22.14 7.79 28.18
CA GLU A 23 -22.35 7.36 29.57
C GLU A 23 -21.03 7.05 30.29
N GLU A 24 -20.00 6.55 29.58
CA GLU A 24 -18.69 6.21 30.15
C GLU A 24 -17.85 7.43 30.59
N GLN A 25 -18.05 8.59 29.94
CA GLN A 25 -17.32 9.83 30.24
C GLN A 25 -17.61 10.38 31.65
N THR A 26 -18.74 10.00 32.24
CA THR A 26 -19.16 10.45 33.59
C THR A 26 -18.50 9.68 34.74
N GLU A 27 -18.06 8.43 34.53
CA GLU A 27 -17.42 7.62 35.58
C GLU A 27 -15.89 7.78 35.64
N GLN A 28 -15.23 8.06 34.51
CA GLN A 28 -13.76 8.21 34.45
C GLN A 28 -13.24 9.46 35.17
N GLN A 29 -14.09 10.48 35.38
CA GLN A 29 -13.68 11.77 35.95
C GLN A 29 -13.31 11.74 37.45
N ALA A 30 -13.51 10.62 38.15
CA ALA A 30 -13.32 10.54 39.61
C ALA A 30 -12.05 9.79 40.07
N PHE A 31 -11.26 9.19 39.17
CA PHE A 31 -10.09 8.39 39.55
C PHE A 31 -8.77 9.12 39.24
N GLU A 32 -8.00 9.44 40.28
CA GLU A 32 -6.68 10.09 40.19
C GLU A 32 -5.59 9.17 40.75
N VAL A 33 -4.45 9.10 40.06
CA VAL A 33 -3.27 8.36 40.50
C VAL A 33 -2.37 9.29 41.29
N SER A 34 -2.25 9.07 42.60
CA SER A 34 -1.50 9.95 43.51
C SER A 34 -0.41 9.23 44.33
N ASP A 35 -0.43 7.91 44.37
CA ASP A 35 0.54 7.07 45.08
C ASP A 35 0.82 5.75 44.35
N LEU A 36 1.72 4.93 44.90
CA LEU A 36 2.10 3.65 44.29
C LEU A 36 0.96 2.62 44.26
N GLU A 37 0.03 2.69 45.22
CA GLU A 37 -1.09 1.75 45.30
C GLU A 37 -2.13 2.07 44.20
N THR A 38 -2.53 3.33 44.09
CA THR A 38 -3.41 3.83 43.02
C THR A 38 -2.76 3.70 41.64
N ALA A 39 -1.44 3.81 41.52
CA ALA A 39 -0.72 3.55 40.27
C ALA A 39 -0.76 2.08 39.86
N ALA A 40 -0.56 1.15 40.81
CA ALA A 40 -0.69 -0.28 40.56
C ALA A 40 -2.12 -0.66 40.18
N GLU A 41 -3.12 -0.03 40.81
CA GLU A 41 -4.52 -0.18 40.43
C GLU A 41 -4.80 0.33 39.01
N ALA A 42 -4.28 1.52 38.66
CA ALA A 42 -4.39 2.06 37.30
C ALA A 42 -3.77 1.11 36.26
N GLN A 43 -2.57 0.58 36.55
CA GLN A 43 -1.91 -0.40 35.69
C GLN A 43 -2.77 -1.66 35.50
N ARG A 44 -3.36 -2.19 36.57
CA ARG A 44 -4.27 -3.34 36.51
C ARG A 44 -5.52 -3.06 35.67
N ARG A 45 -6.12 -1.87 35.82
CA ARG A 45 -7.29 -1.45 35.02
C ARG A 45 -6.92 -1.34 33.54
N VAL A 46 -5.77 -0.76 33.20
CA VAL A 46 -5.29 -0.70 31.82
C VAL A 46 -5.07 -2.10 31.23
N ALA A 47 -4.50 -3.03 32.00
CA ALA A 47 -4.35 -4.42 31.57
C ALA A 47 -5.70 -5.07 31.27
N TYR A 48 -6.67 -4.92 32.18
CA TYR A 48 -8.03 -5.42 31.99
C TYR A 48 -8.69 -4.88 30.71
N PHE A 49 -8.63 -3.56 30.48
CA PHE A 49 -9.23 -2.96 29.29
C PHE A 49 -8.54 -3.41 27.99
N ARG A 50 -7.21 -3.61 28.00
CA ARG A 50 -6.50 -4.19 26.85
C ARG A 50 -6.98 -5.62 26.55
N ASP A 51 -7.24 -6.42 27.59
CA ASP A 51 -7.77 -7.78 27.42
C ASP A 51 -9.21 -7.76 26.87
N GLU A 52 -10.06 -6.87 27.37
CA GLU A 52 -11.43 -6.70 26.83
C GLU A 52 -11.41 -6.25 25.36
N GLN A 53 -10.55 -5.29 24.99
CA GLN A 53 -10.35 -4.89 23.60
C GLN A 53 -9.95 -6.08 22.72
N GLN A 54 -9.00 -6.90 23.17
CA GLN A 54 -8.60 -8.11 22.43
C GLN A 54 -9.73 -9.14 22.29
N LYS A 55 -10.62 -9.26 23.27
CA LYS A 55 -11.80 -10.13 23.16
C LYS A 55 -12.78 -9.59 22.12
N ILE A 56 -13.02 -8.28 22.12
CA ILE A 56 -13.85 -7.62 21.11
C ILE A 56 -13.27 -7.85 19.71
N ASP A 57 -11.96 -7.65 19.53
CA ASP A 57 -11.27 -7.90 18.26
C ASP A 57 -11.46 -9.35 17.81
N LYS A 58 -11.26 -10.34 18.70
CA LYS A 58 -11.45 -11.76 18.37
C LYS A 58 -12.89 -12.10 17.96
N ILE A 59 -13.88 -11.49 18.61
CA ILE A 59 -15.29 -11.65 18.22
C ILE A 59 -15.51 -11.08 16.83
N ALA A 60 -15.04 -9.85 16.58
CA ALA A 60 -15.15 -9.20 15.28
C ALA A 60 -14.47 -10.03 14.17
N GLU A 61 -13.24 -10.48 14.39
CA GLU A 61 -12.49 -11.34 13.47
C GLU A 61 -13.25 -12.64 13.17
N THR A 62 -13.79 -13.30 14.20
CA THR A 62 -14.56 -14.53 14.05
C THR A 62 -15.83 -14.31 13.22
N GLN A 63 -16.52 -13.19 13.42
CA GLN A 63 -17.73 -12.86 12.66
C GLN A 63 -17.40 -12.44 11.21
N ILE A 64 -16.28 -11.76 10.98
CA ILE A 64 -15.86 -11.30 9.65
C ILE A 64 -15.37 -12.47 8.78
N ALA A 65 -14.66 -13.44 9.36
CA ALA A 65 -14.07 -14.58 8.66
C ALA A 65 -15.02 -15.28 7.64
N PRO A 66 -16.25 -15.71 7.99
CA PRO A 66 -17.15 -16.35 7.03
C PRO A 66 -17.61 -15.43 5.89
N PHE A 67 -17.58 -14.11 6.06
CA PHE A 67 -17.89 -13.17 4.97
C PHE A 67 -16.71 -13.03 4.01
N LEU A 68 -15.47 -13.03 4.51
CA LEU A 68 -14.27 -13.04 3.66
C LEU A 68 -14.25 -14.28 2.77
N ASP A 69 -14.55 -15.46 3.32
CA ASP A 69 -14.66 -16.71 2.56
C ASP A 69 -15.72 -16.63 1.46
N LYS A 70 -16.88 -16.02 1.75
CA LYS A 70 -17.94 -15.81 0.75
C LYS A 70 -17.50 -14.86 -0.36
N ILE A 71 -16.83 -13.76 0.01
CA ILE A 71 -16.28 -12.79 -0.95
C ILE A 71 -15.28 -13.48 -1.87
N GLU A 72 -14.37 -14.28 -1.31
CA GLU A 72 -13.39 -15.03 -2.10
C GLU A 72 -14.07 -16.00 -3.08
N LYS A 73 -15.06 -16.78 -2.63
CA LYS A 73 -15.83 -17.68 -3.51
C LYS A 73 -16.52 -16.93 -4.65
N ILE A 74 -17.11 -15.77 -4.37
CA ILE A 74 -17.75 -14.93 -5.39
C ILE A 74 -16.72 -14.41 -6.40
N LYS A 75 -15.54 -13.97 -5.93
CA LYS A 75 -14.44 -13.52 -6.79
C LYS A 75 -13.94 -14.66 -7.69
N LEU A 76 -13.74 -15.84 -7.12
CA LEU A 76 -13.30 -17.02 -7.87
C LEU A 76 -14.32 -17.41 -8.95
N TRP A 77 -15.60 -17.46 -8.59
CA TRP A 77 -16.67 -17.69 -9.57
C TRP A 77 -16.69 -16.63 -10.68
N GLN A 78 -16.54 -15.35 -10.32
CA GLN A 78 -16.48 -14.25 -11.28
C GLN A 78 -15.32 -14.44 -12.27
N GLU A 79 -14.13 -14.81 -11.78
CA GLU A 79 -12.96 -15.06 -12.61
C GLU A 79 -13.18 -16.25 -13.55
N GLN A 80 -13.71 -17.36 -13.04
CA GLN A 80 -14.03 -18.54 -13.84
C GLN A 80 -15.05 -18.26 -14.96
N GLU A 81 -16.11 -17.49 -14.67
CA GLU A 81 -17.08 -17.11 -15.69
C GLU A 81 -16.45 -16.18 -16.75
N LYS A 82 -15.59 -15.24 -16.34
CA LYS A 82 -14.85 -14.38 -17.27
C LYS A 82 -13.87 -15.16 -18.13
N GLU A 83 -13.21 -16.18 -17.58
CA GLU A 83 -12.19 -16.97 -18.28
C GLU A 83 -12.77 -17.65 -19.55
N LYS A 84 -14.03 -18.11 -19.49
CA LYS A 84 -14.73 -18.70 -20.64
C LYS A 84 -14.83 -17.73 -21.82
N TYR A 85 -15.08 -16.45 -21.53
CA TYR A 85 -15.15 -15.41 -22.55
C TYR A 85 -13.76 -14.93 -22.97
N ALA A 86 -12.81 -14.84 -22.04
CA ALA A 86 -11.42 -14.49 -22.34
C ALA A 86 -10.78 -15.47 -23.33
N LYS A 87 -11.01 -16.79 -23.16
CA LYS A 87 -10.55 -17.83 -24.09
C LYS A 87 -11.14 -17.66 -25.50
N LYS A 88 -12.44 -17.38 -25.60
CA LYS A 88 -13.12 -17.15 -26.88
C LYS A 88 -12.63 -15.85 -27.54
N GLN A 89 -12.47 -14.78 -26.76
CA GLN A 89 -11.94 -13.51 -27.22
C GLN A 89 -10.53 -13.70 -27.79
N ALA A 90 -9.62 -14.33 -27.03
CA ALA A 90 -8.25 -14.60 -27.45
C ALA A 90 -8.20 -15.45 -28.73
N PHE A 91 -9.10 -16.44 -28.88
CA PHE A 91 -9.22 -17.22 -30.10
C PHE A 91 -9.52 -16.32 -31.32
N TYR A 92 -10.52 -15.45 -31.25
CA TYR A 92 -10.87 -14.57 -32.37
C TYR A 92 -9.81 -13.50 -32.64
N GLU A 93 -9.20 -12.93 -31.59
CA GLU A 93 -8.08 -12.00 -31.72
C GLU A 93 -6.89 -12.64 -32.44
N ASN A 94 -6.53 -13.88 -32.08
CA ASN A 94 -5.48 -14.62 -32.76
C ASN A 94 -5.81 -14.91 -34.23
N ARG A 95 -7.08 -15.22 -34.55
CA ARG A 95 -7.51 -15.41 -35.95
C ARG A 95 -7.41 -14.13 -36.76
N LEU A 96 -7.80 -12.99 -36.19
CA LEU A 96 -7.65 -11.68 -36.83
C LEU A 96 -6.17 -11.34 -37.05
N GLU A 97 -5.31 -11.59 -36.06
CA GLU A 97 -3.88 -11.38 -36.18
C GLU A 97 -3.26 -12.26 -37.27
N CYS A 98 -3.56 -13.56 -37.27
CA CYS A 98 -3.11 -14.50 -38.29
C CYS A 98 -3.49 -14.04 -39.70
N TYR A 99 -4.76 -13.70 -39.91
CA TYR A 99 -5.26 -13.20 -41.18
C TYR A 99 -4.52 -11.92 -41.62
N MET A 100 -4.35 -10.97 -40.70
CA MET A 100 -3.67 -9.71 -41.00
C MET A 100 -2.20 -9.89 -41.35
N ARG A 101 -1.49 -10.82 -40.69
CA ARG A 101 -0.10 -11.16 -41.00
C ARG A 101 0.03 -11.82 -42.38
N GLN A 102 -0.90 -12.72 -42.72
CA GLN A 102 -0.96 -13.36 -44.04
C GLN A 102 -1.20 -12.33 -45.15
N ASP A 103 -2.19 -11.43 -44.99
CA ASP A 103 -2.47 -10.36 -45.96
C ASP A 103 -1.25 -9.43 -46.18
N VAL A 104 -0.57 -9.05 -45.09
CA VAL A 104 0.67 -8.27 -45.16
C VAL A 104 1.77 -9.02 -45.93
N GLU A 105 1.95 -10.30 -45.66
CA GLU A 105 2.95 -11.14 -46.35
C GLU A 105 2.63 -11.29 -47.84
N GLU A 106 1.37 -11.51 -48.20
CA GLU A 106 0.94 -11.60 -49.60
C GLU A 106 1.15 -10.28 -50.35
N GLN A 107 0.85 -9.15 -49.73
CA GLN A 107 1.11 -7.83 -50.31
C GLN A 107 2.61 -7.62 -50.54
N MET A 108 3.46 -8.01 -49.59
CA MET A 108 4.92 -7.96 -49.75
C MET A 108 5.40 -8.86 -50.90
N LYS A 109 4.90 -10.11 -51.00
CA LYS A 109 5.22 -11.06 -52.08
C LYS A 109 4.86 -10.51 -53.47
N LYS A 110 3.78 -9.73 -53.56
CA LYS A 110 3.34 -9.04 -54.78
C LYS A 110 4.11 -7.74 -55.06
N GLY A 111 5.10 -7.39 -54.23
CA GLY A 111 5.92 -6.17 -54.39
C GLY A 111 5.23 -4.88 -53.92
N HIS A 112 4.10 -4.98 -53.22
CA HIS A 112 3.38 -3.82 -52.70
C HIS A 112 3.91 -3.39 -51.32
N LYS A 113 3.76 -2.10 -51.01
CA LYS A 113 3.94 -1.61 -49.63
C LYS A 113 2.79 -2.14 -48.76
N PRO A 114 3.06 -2.96 -47.74
CA PRO A 114 2.01 -3.64 -46.98
C PRO A 114 1.20 -2.68 -46.12
N LYS A 115 -0.13 -2.84 -46.14
CA LYS A 115 -1.06 -2.09 -45.30
C LYS A 115 -1.17 -2.76 -43.93
N LYS A 116 -0.57 -2.12 -42.91
CA LYS A 116 -0.60 -2.59 -41.51
C LYS A 116 -1.79 -2.06 -40.70
N VAL A 117 -2.85 -1.61 -41.37
CA VAL A 117 -4.08 -1.10 -40.74
C VAL A 117 -5.27 -1.52 -41.59
N MET A 118 -6.27 -2.13 -40.94
CA MET A 118 -7.53 -2.57 -41.55
C MET A 118 -8.69 -1.98 -40.76
N LYS A 119 -9.52 -1.15 -41.42
CA LYS A 119 -10.73 -0.59 -40.84
C LYS A 119 -11.90 -1.51 -41.14
N LEU A 120 -12.63 -1.91 -40.12
CA LEU A 120 -13.83 -2.75 -40.17
C LEU A 120 -15.02 -1.97 -39.58
N PRO A 121 -16.27 -2.36 -39.87
CA PRO A 121 -17.45 -1.67 -39.35
C PRO A 121 -17.49 -1.53 -37.82
N TYR A 122 -16.86 -2.46 -37.09
CA TYR A 122 -16.87 -2.51 -35.63
C TYR A 122 -15.54 -2.11 -34.98
N GLY A 123 -14.57 -1.63 -35.74
CA GLY A 123 -13.28 -1.23 -35.17
C GLY A 123 -12.12 -1.24 -36.15
N THR A 124 -10.91 -1.15 -35.63
CA THR A 124 -9.67 -1.14 -36.43
C THR A 124 -8.69 -2.17 -35.92
N VAL A 125 -8.20 -3.02 -36.81
CA VAL A 125 -7.12 -3.98 -36.54
C VAL A 125 -5.83 -3.40 -37.12
N LYS A 126 -4.76 -3.35 -36.32
CA LYS A 126 -3.49 -2.74 -36.72
C LYS A 126 -2.29 -3.55 -36.22
N LEU A 127 -1.28 -3.69 -37.06
CA LEU A 127 0.04 -4.19 -36.68
C LEU A 127 0.95 -2.99 -36.42
N ILE A 128 1.23 -2.73 -35.15
CA ILE A 128 2.06 -1.61 -34.72
C ILE A 128 3.50 -2.10 -34.56
N LYS A 129 4.47 -1.26 -34.96
CA LYS A 129 5.88 -1.51 -34.66
C LYS A 129 6.09 -1.33 -33.15
N GLN A 130 6.41 -2.42 -32.46
CA GLN A 130 6.80 -2.36 -31.05
C GLN A 130 8.26 -1.92 -30.93
N GLN A 131 8.60 -1.28 -29.81
CA GLN A 131 10.01 -1.07 -29.42
C GLN A 131 10.62 -2.44 -29.08
N PRO A 132 11.94 -2.62 -29.28
CA PRO A 132 12.59 -3.86 -28.91
C PRO A 132 12.45 -4.12 -27.41
N GLU A 133 12.26 -5.39 -27.07
CA GLU A 133 12.38 -5.85 -25.69
C GLU A 133 13.87 -5.89 -25.32
N TYR A 134 14.23 -5.27 -24.21
CA TYR A 134 15.59 -5.28 -23.69
C TYR A 134 15.68 -6.30 -22.57
N ASN A 135 16.14 -7.51 -22.89
CA ASN A 135 16.56 -8.46 -21.86
C ASN A 135 17.90 -7.97 -21.29
N ARG A 136 17.90 -7.55 -20.03
CA ARG A 136 19.03 -6.88 -19.36
C ARG A 136 19.62 -7.80 -18.30
N ASN A 137 20.89 -8.17 -18.45
CA ASN A 137 21.65 -8.74 -17.34
C ASN A 137 22.19 -7.58 -16.48
N GLU A 138 21.58 -7.38 -15.31
CA GLU A 138 21.88 -6.25 -14.44
C GLU A 138 23.30 -6.32 -13.85
N GLU A 139 23.89 -7.52 -13.72
CA GLU A 139 25.26 -7.67 -13.22
C GLU A 139 26.29 -7.20 -14.23
N GLU A 140 26.15 -7.59 -15.50
CA GLU A 140 27.04 -7.16 -16.59
C GLU A 140 26.85 -5.67 -16.92
N LEU A 141 25.62 -5.16 -16.81
CA LEU A 141 25.30 -3.76 -17.09
C LEU A 141 25.89 -2.79 -16.06
N LYS A 142 26.15 -3.23 -14.82
CA LYS A 142 26.61 -2.35 -13.73
C LYS A 142 27.97 -1.72 -14.04
N GLU A 143 28.95 -2.48 -14.54
CA GLU A 143 30.28 -1.95 -14.82
C GLU A 143 30.27 -0.95 -15.98
N TYR A 144 29.55 -1.28 -17.05
CA TYR A 144 29.32 -0.38 -18.17
C TYR A 144 28.58 0.90 -17.74
N ALA A 145 27.49 0.76 -16.96
CA ALA A 145 26.74 1.89 -16.46
C ALA A 145 27.58 2.79 -15.54
N LYS A 146 28.49 2.20 -14.73
CA LYS A 146 29.43 2.95 -13.90
C LYS A 146 30.44 3.74 -14.73
N ALA A 147 31.04 3.10 -15.74
CA ALA A 147 32.04 3.72 -16.60
C ALA A 147 31.45 4.85 -17.47
N GLN A 148 30.19 4.71 -17.88
CA GLN A 148 29.51 5.68 -18.77
C GLN A 148 28.64 6.70 -18.03
N GLY A 149 28.56 6.64 -16.69
CA GLY A 149 27.75 7.58 -15.90
C GLY A 149 26.24 7.36 -15.98
N PHE A 150 25.79 6.16 -16.35
CA PHE A 150 24.36 5.77 -16.38
C PHE A 150 23.86 5.18 -15.06
N ILE A 151 24.66 5.22 -14.00
CA ILE A 151 24.21 4.84 -12.66
C ILE A 151 23.37 5.96 -12.07
N LYS A 152 22.17 5.61 -11.62
CA LYS A 152 21.37 6.49 -10.75
C LYS A 152 22.00 6.47 -9.36
N VAL A 153 22.74 7.53 -9.02
CA VAL A 153 23.21 7.76 -7.65
C VAL A 153 22.08 8.47 -6.90
N SER A 154 21.55 7.82 -5.87
CA SER A 154 20.59 8.44 -4.96
C SER A 154 21.36 8.91 -3.73
N GLU A 155 21.65 10.20 -3.67
CA GLU A 155 22.23 10.81 -2.48
C GLU A 155 21.11 11.07 -1.47
N SER A 156 21.14 10.36 -0.35
CA SER A 156 20.25 10.60 0.78
C SER A 156 21.07 10.99 2.00
N VAL A 157 20.53 11.91 2.80
CA VAL A 157 21.15 12.30 4.07
C VAL A 157 21.19 11.10 5.01
N ASP A 158 22.39 10.67 5.40
CA ASP A 158 22.55 9.68 6.46
C ASP A 158 22.33 10.32 7.82
N TRP A 159 21.04 10.44 8.18
CA TRP A 159 20.62 11.01 9.44
C TRP A 159 21.18 10.26 10.65
N SER A 160 21.37 8.94 10.54
CA SER A 160 21.90 8.11 11.62
C SER A 160 23.35 8.47 11.93
N SER A 161 24.20 8.62 10.90
CA SER A 161 25.58 9.06 11.05
C SER A 161 25.68 10.49 11.59
N ILE A 162 24.82 11.40 11.13
CA ILE A 162 24.78 12.78 11.62
C ILE A 162 24.44 12.82 13.11
N LYS A 163 23.37 12.12 13.52
CA LYS A 163 22.94 12.06 14.93
C LYS A 163 24.01 11.45 15.85
N ASN A 164 24.76 10.47 15.36
CA ASN A 164 25.79 9.80 16.16
C ASN A 164 27.11 10.59 16.28
N LYS A 165 27.48 11.38 15.26
CA LYS A 165 28.74 12.13 15.24
C LYS A 165 28.63 13.57 15.72
N CYS A 166 27.44 14.15 15.66
CA CYS A 166 27.22 15.54 16.06
C CYS A 166 26.75 15.61 17.53
N GLN A 167 27.04 16.74 18.18
CA GLN A 167 26.66 17.00 19.56
C GLN A 167 25.55 18.03 19.63
N LEU A 168 24.65 17.87 20.58
CA LEU A 168 23.62 18.87 20.88
C LEU A 168 24.20 19.93 21.80
N VAL A 169 24.12 21.19 21.38
CA VAL A 169 24.51 22.35 22.20
C VAL A 169 23.37 23.37 22.10
N GLY A 170 22.50 23.38 23.12
CA GLY A 170 21.29 24.21 23.12
C GLY A 170 20.29 23.78 22.03
N ASP A 171 19.86 24.74 21.22
CA ASP A 171 18.91 24.56 20.10
C ASP A 171 19.57 24.11 18.79
N LYS A 172 20.88 23.84 18.81
CA LYS A 172 21.69 23.56 17.63
C LYS A 172 22.38 22.21 17.72
N LEU A 173 22.45 21.55 16.57
CA LEU A 173 23.29 20.38 16.37
C LEU A 173 24.65 20.84 15.83
N ILE A 174 25.74 20.50 16.52
CA ILE A 174 27.12 20.91 16.18
C ILE A 174 27.90 19.69 15.69
N ASP A 175 28.57 19.81 14.55
CA ASP A 175 29.42 18.76 14.00
C ASP A 175 30.75 18.61 14.77
N PRO A 176 31.55 17.55 14.51
CA PRO A 176 32.86 17.38 15.14
C PRO A 176 33.86 18.53 14.91
N ASN A 177 33.64 19.39 13.92
CA ASN A 177 34.50 20.53 13.59
C ASN A 177 34.05 21.83 14.26
N GLY A 178 32.99 21.79 15.08
CA GLY A 178 32.44 22.96 15.76
C GLY A 178 31.50 23.81 14.89
N GLN A 179 31.05 23.31 13.74
CA GLN A 179 30.11 24.00 12.85
C GLN A 179 28.66 23.56 13.12
N VAL A 180 27.72 24.49 13.00
CA VAL A 180 26.29 24.19 13.13
C VAL A 180 25.82 23.41 11.90
N VAL A 181 25.18 22.26 12.12
CA VAL A 181 24.62 21.43 11.05
C VAL A 181 23.44 22.19 10.39
N PRO A 182 23.52 22.52 9.09
CA PRO A 182 22.48 23.28 8.42
C PRO A 182 21.19 22.44 8.26
N GLY A 183 20.04 23.10 8.39
CA GLY A 183 18.72 22.47 8.19
C GLY A 183 18.22 21.62 9.35
N VAL A 184 18.92 21.59 10.49
CA VAL A 184 18.48 20.88 11.71
C VAL A 184 18.08 21.89 12.77
N THR A 185 16.83 21.82 13.24
CA THR A 185 16.36 22.54 14.43
C THR A 185 16.16 21.53 15.54
N VAL A 186 16.84 21.72 16.67
CA VAL A 186 16.69 20.84 17.83
C VAL A 186 15.55 21.38 18.66
N ILE A 187 14.49 20.59 18.80
CA ILE A 187 13.40 20.87 19.72
C ILE A 187 13.50 19.82 20.82
N GLU A 188 13.89 20.26 22.01
CA GLU A 188 13.85 19.42 23.20
C GLU A 188 12.40 19.01 23.45
N ARG A 189 12.17 17.71 23.56
CA ARG A 189 10.86 17.14 23.84
C ARG A 189 10.91 16.57 25.24
N ASP A 190 9.83 16.75 25.97
CA ASP A 190 9.66 16.11 27.27
C ASP A 190 9.75 14.60 27.14
N ASP A 191 10.07 13.95 28.26
CA ASP A 191 10.11 12.50 28.34
C ASP A 191 8.79 11.89 27.88
N LYS A 192 8.89 10.85 27.04
CA LYS A 192 7.72 10.12 26.55
C LYS A 192 7.26 9.13 27.62
N PHE A 193 6.01 9.23 28.04
CA PHE A 193 5.37 8.18 28.84
C PHE A 193 5.34 6.84 28.07
N SER A 194 5.74 5.77 28.74
CA SER A 194 5.73 4.42 28.20
C SER A 194 5.24 3.44 29.27
N LEU A 195 4.21 2.66 28.93
CA LEU A 195 3.66 1.61 29.79
C LEU A 195 3.88 0.24 29.13
N VAL A 196 4.76 -0.55 29.71
CA VAL A 196 4.99 -1.94 29.35
C VAL A 196 4.23 -2.80 30.37
N LEU A 197 3.31 -3.64 29.88
CA LEU A 197 2.64 -4.63 30.71
C LEU A 197 3.30 -5.98 30.49
N GLU A 198 3.67 -6.65 31.57
CA GLU A 198 4.07 -8.05 31.52
C GLU A 198 2.77 -8.88 31.47
N GLY A 199 2.59 -9.64 30.39
CA GLY A 199 1.44 -10.51 30.18
C GLY A 199 1.63 -11.89 30.79
#